data_AF-A0A2Z3H5P6-F1
#
_entry.id   AF-A0A2Z3H5P6-F1
#
_cell.length_a   1.000
_cell.length_b   1.000
_cell.length_c   1.000
_cell.angle_alpha   90.00
_cell.angle_beta   90.00
_cell.angle_gamma   90.00
#
_symmetry.space_group_name_H-M   'P 1'
#
loop_
_entity.id
_entity.type
_entity.pdbx_description
1 polymer ?
#
loop_
_entity_poly.entity_id
_entity_poly.type
_entity_poly.pdbx_seq_one_letter_code
_entity_poly.pdbx_strand_id
1 'polypeptide(L)'
;MALFIALFTRRAALVAAAAAACYGLAEGLGAGPALLLWAAAAAGACVLGAVLLRVSAVGRITWRNRAAGYLIPWGWRLNRGRLWPVAVVSWVVWVAVGAAALLLRPSPGEDGPAVGVRIALFAAWAVDAAALVFILGSIRQATPGGRVGSLWKLVAVIAGLVGASVALHLGDLSRAALLLAGGPPAVLIVIAALFVGLMMTVGRNARWN
;
A
#
# COMPACT_ATOMS: atom_id res chain seq x y z
N MET A 1 9.18 22.34 -2.62
CA MET A 1 9.03 21.54 -1.37
C MET A 1 7.61 21.59 -0.80
N ALA A 2 6.98 22.77 -0.65
CA ALA A 2 5.63 22.92 -0.09
C ALA A 2 4.52 22.09 -0.79
N LEU A 3 4.53 21.99 -2.12
CA LEU A 3 3.54 21.22 -2.88
C LEU A 3 3.62 19.70 -2.63
N PHE A 4 4.81 19.18 -2.36
CA PHE A 4 5.02 17.76 -2.03
C PHE A 4 4.47 17.43 -0.65
N ILE A 5 4.72 18.31 0.33
CA ILE A 5 4.22 18.18 1.71
C ILE A 5 2.68 18.20 1.70
N ALA A 6 2.06 19.19 1.04
CA ALA A 6 0.61 19.30 0.98
C ALA A 6 -0.08 18.05 0.35
N LEU A 7 0.52 17.49 -0.70
CA LEU A 7 0.00 16.28 -1.35
C LEU A 7 0.14 15.05 -0.46
N PHE A 8 1.25 14.93 0.26
CA PHE A 8 1.46 13.85 1.23
C PHE A 8 0.47 13.94 2.39
N THR A 9 0.32 15.12 3.00
CA THR A 9 -0.62 15.36 4.11
C THR A 9 -2.05 15.04 3.69
N ARG A 10 -2.48 15.46 2.50
CA ARG A 10 -3.82 15.18 2.00
C ARG A 10 -4.07 13.68 1.79
N ARG A 11 -3.09 12.94 1.28
CA ARG A 11 -3.20 11.48 1.14
C ARG A 11 -3.21 10.77 2.48
N ALA A 12 -2.37 11.19 3.42
CA ALA A 12 -2.37 10.67 4.78
C ALA A 12 -3.72 10.89 5.48
N ALA A 13 -4.29 12.09 5.36
CA ALA A 13 -5.62 12.42 5.89
C ALA A 13 -6.73 11.54 5.29
N LEU A 14 -6.69 11.29 3.98
CA LEU A 14 -7.65 10.39 3.31
C LEU A 14 -7.54 8.94 3.81
N VAL A 15 -6.32 8.43 3.96
CA VAL A 15 -6.08 7.08 4.50
C VAL A 15 -6.54 6.99 5.95
N ALA A 16 -6.26 7.99 6.77
CA ALA A 16 -6.71 8.05 8.16
C ALA A 16 -8.24 8.08 8.27
N ALA A 17 -8.90 8.92 7.47
CA ALA A 17 -10.36 9.00 7.45
C ALA A 17 -11.01 7.67 7.02
N ALA A 18 -10.44 7.00 6.02
CA ALA A 18 -10.90 5.69 5.58
C ALA A 18 -10.71 4.61 6.65
N ALA A 19 -9.55 4.58 7.30
CA ALA A 19 -9.28 3.67 8.41
C ALA A 19 -10.26 3.89 9.56
N ALA A 20 -10.52 5.14 9.94
CA ALA A 20 -11.49 5.50 10.98
C ALA A 20 -12.93 5.08 10.61
N ALA A 21 -13.34 5.31 9.36
CA ALA A 21 -14.66 4.89 8.88
C ALA A 21 -14.81 3.36 8.92
N CYS A 22 -13.80 2.61 8.46
CA CYS A 22 -13.81 1.16 8.49
C CYS A 22 -13.82 0.62 9.93
N TYR A 23 -13.07 1.26 10.84
CA TYR A 23 -13.08 0.95 12.25
C TYR A 23 -14.47 1.15 12.88
N GLY A 24 -15.13 2.29 12.62
CA GLY A 24 -16.47 2.57 13.11
C GLY A 24 -17.51 1.58 12.57
N LEU A 25 -17.41 1.16 11.31
CA LEU A 25 -18.26 0.10 10.76
C LEU A 25 -18.07 -1.23 11.50
N ALA A 26 -16.84 -1.54 11.89
CA ALA A 26 -16.49 -2.76 12.61
C ALA A 26 -17.03 -2.79 14.04
N GLU A 27 -17.18 -1.63 14.69
CA GLU A 27 -17.78 -1.54 16.02
C GLU A 27 -19.25 -1.96 16.02
N GLY A 28 -20.00 -1.56 14.98
CA GLY A 28 -21.42 -1.90 14.87
C GLY A 28 -21.72 -3.28 14.25
N LEU A 29 -20.93 -3.71 13.27
CA LEU A 29 -21.26 -4.87 12.42
C LEU A 29 -20.30 -6.07 12.59
N GLY A 30 -19.21 -5.91 13.33
CA GLY A 30 -18.11 -6.87 13.38
C GLY A 30 -17.19 -6.81 12.16
N ALA A 31 -16.00 -7.41 12.26
CA ALA A 31 -14.92 -7.23 11.27
C ALA A 31 -15.25 -7.77 9.86
N GLY A 32 -15.85 -8.97 9.77
CA GLY A 32 -16.19 -9.59 8.49
C GLY A 32 -17.19 -8.78 7.67
N PRO A 33 -18.39 -8.51 8.20
CA PRO A 33 -19.39 -7.67 7.53
C PRO A 33 -18.88 -6.25 7.24
N ALA A 34 -18.11 -5.64 8.14
CA ALA A 34 -17.52 -4.33 7.93
C ALA A 34 -16.53 -4.32 6.75
N LEU A 35 -15.70 -5.36 6.58
CA LEU A 35 -14.78 -5.46 5.45
C LEU A 35 -15.53 -5.60 4.12
N LEU A 36 -16.58 -6.41 4.07
CA LEU A 36 -17.40 -6.57 2.86
C LEU A 36 -18.10 -5.27 2.48
N LEU A 37 -18.72 -4.59 3.46
CA LEU A 37 -19.38 -3.31 3.25
C LEU A 37 -18.38 -2.23 2.80
N TRP A 38 -17.21 -2.20 3.41
CA TRP A 38 -16.12 -1.31 3.02
C TRP A 38 -15.65 -1.58 1.59
N ALA A 39 -15.43 -2.85 1.22
CA ALA A 39 -15.01 -3.23 -0.12
C ALA A 39 -16.05 -2.85 -1.19
N ALA A 40 -17.34 -3.02 -0.88
CA ALA A 40 -18.43 -2.60 -1.74
C ALA A 40 -18.51 -1.07 -1.88
N ALA A 41 -18.40 -0.33 -0.77
CA ALA A 41 -18.38 1.13 -0.79
C ALA A 41 -17.17 1.69 -1.57
N ALA A 42 -15.99 1.10 -1.38
CA ALA A 42 -14.78 1.45 -2.13
C ALA A 42 -14.95 1.16 -3.63
N ALA A 43 -15.60 0.06 -4.01
CA ALA A 43 -15.90 -0.25 -5.40
C ALA A 43 -16.83 0.81 -6.01
N GLY A 44 -17.92 1.15 -5.32
CA GLY A 44 -18.84 2.21 -5.73
C GLY A 44 -18.14 3.57 -5.89
N ALA A 45 -17.29 3.95 -4.94
CA ALA A 45 -16.47 5.15 -5.00
C ALA A 45 -15.53 5.16 -6.22
N CYS A 46 -14.86 4.03 -6.50
CA CYS A 46 -13.97 3.93 -7.65
C CYS A 46 -14.71 3.97 -8.99
N VAL A 47 -15.88 3.33 -9.09
CA VAL A 47 -16.75 3.38 -10.26
C VAL A 47 -17.24 4.82 -10.49
N LEU A 48 -17.72 5.49 -9.44
CA LEU A 48 -18.13 6.90 -9.52
C LEU A 48 -16.97 7.80 -9.97
N GLY A 49 -15.78 7.61 -9.40
CA GLY A 49 -14.57 8.32 -9.81
C GLY A 49 -14.24 8.11 -11.29
N ALA A 50 -14.34 6.88 -11.78
CA ALA A 50 -14.12 6.57 -13.20
C ALA A 50 -15.17 7.22 -14.11
N VAL A 51 -16.45 7.21 -13.71
CA VAL A 51 -17.53 7.89 -14.44
C VAL A 51 -17.30 9.40 -14.49
N LEU A 52 -16.95 10.02 -13.36
CA LEU A 52 -16.65 11.45 -13.28
C LEU A 52 -15.50 11.86 -14.20
N LEU A 53 -14.45 11.03 -14.30
CA LEU A 53 -13.36 11.27 -15.24
C LEU A 53 -13.80 11.11 -16.69
N ARG A 54 -14.62 10.10 -17.00
CA ARG A 54 -15.11 9.84 -18.36
C ARG A 54 -15.92 11.02 -18.92
N VAL A 55 -16.66 11.73 -18.07
CA VAL A 55 -17.47 12.90 -18.46
C VAL A 55 -16.73 14.23 -18.35
N SER A 56 -15.45 14.23 -17.98
CA SER A 56 -14.66 15.46 -17.80
C SER A 56 -13.80 15.75 -19.01
N ALA A 57 -13.80 17.01 -19.46
CA ALA A 57 -12.95 17.45 -20.56
C ALA A 57 -11.46 17.32 -20.19
N VAL A 58 -10.68 16.70 -21.08
CA VAL A 58 -9.23 16.55 -20.93
C VAL A 58 -8.56 17.93 -21.00
N GLY A 59 -7.60 18.19 -20.10
CA GLY A 59 -6.84 19.45 -20.08
C GLY A 59 -7.45 20.59 -19.25
N ARG A 60 -8.63 20.41 -18.64
CA ARG A 60 -9.21 21.40 -17.72
C ARG A 60 -9.35 20.86 -16.29
N ILE A 61 -8.97 21.66 -15.29
CA ILE A 61 -9.19 21.31 -13.87
C ILE A 61 -10.62 21.66 -13.48
N THR A 62 -11.54 20.72 -13.61
CA THR A 62 -12.93 20.84 -13.14
C THR A 62 -13.09 20.34 -11.72
N TRP A 63 -14.18 20.69 -11.04
CA TRP A 63 -14.52 20.12 -9.73
C TRP A 63 -14.69 18.59 -9.80
N ARG A 64 -15.17 18.06 -10.93
CA ARG A 64 -15.30 16.61 -11.20
C ARG A 64 -13.94 15.92 -11.18
N ASN A 65 -12.94 16.52 -11.82
CA ASN A 65 -11.56 16.02 -11.80
C ASN A 65 -10.96 16.04 -10.38
N ARG A 66 -11.28 17.07 -9.59
CA ARG A 66 -10.85 17.12 -8.17
C ARG A 66 -11.52 16.02 -7.35
N ALA A 67 -12.83 15.84 -7.49
CA ALA A 67 -13.61 14.79 -6.81
C ALA A 67 -13.09 13.39 -7.17
N ALA A 68 -12.92 13.10 -8.46
CA ALA A 68 -12.34 11.84 -8.91
C ALA A 68 -10.93 11.62 -8.33
N GLY A 69 -10.10 12.66 -8.24
CA GLY A 69 -8.78 12.55 -7.62
C GLY A 69 -8.79 12.15 -6.14
N TYR A 70 -9.89 12.37 -5.41
CA TYR A 70 -10.08 11.86 -4.04
C TYR A 70 -10.54 10.40 -4.02
N LEU A 71 -11.40 10.01 -4.96
CA LEU A 71 -11.98 8.67 -5.04
C LEU A 71 -10.98 7.63 -5.56
N ILE A 72 -10.15 8.03 -6.54
CA ILE A 72 -9.12 7.20 -7.17
C ILE A 72 -7.74 7.88 -7.11
N PRO A 73 -7.15 8.03 -5.90
CA PRO A 73 -5.93 8.79 -5.70
C PRO A 73 -4.67 8.07 -6.22
N TRP A 74 -4.80 6.79 -6.58
CA TRP A 74 -3.71 5.92 -7.05
C TRP A 74 -3.92 5.50 -8.52
N GLY A 75 -2.84 5.11 -9.21
CA GLY A 75 -2.93 4.51 -10.55
C GLY A 75 -2.70 5.45 -11.74
N TRP A 76 -2.91 6.77 -11.62
CA TRP A 76 -2.73 7.71 -12.75
C TRP A 76 -1.33 7.68 -13.38
N ARG A 77 -0.27 7.56 -12.57
CA ARG A 77 1.12 7.49 -13.08
C ARG A 77 1.49 6.13 -13.67
N LEU A 78 0.77 5.07 -13.30
CA LEU A 78 1.15 3.69 -13.62
C LEU A 78 0.68 3.25 -15.00
N ASN A 79 -0.26 3.96 -15.63
CA ASN A 79 -1.15 3.29 -16.56
C ASN A 79 -1.37 3.98 -17.92
N ARG A 80 -0.45 4.86 -18.34
CA ARG A 80 -0.37 5.43 -19.71
C ARG A 80 -1.73 5.92 -20.31
N GLY A 81 -2.65 6.41 -19.47
CA GLY A 81 -3.94 6.95 -19.92
C GLY A 81 -5.13 5.98 -19.99
N ARG A 82 -4.97 4.68 -19.64
CA ARG A 82 -6.12 3.76 -19.55
C ARG A 82 -6.90 4.00 -18.25
N LEU A 83 -8.21 4.23 -18.34
CA LEU A 83 -9.05 4.55 -17.17
C LEU A 83 -9.39 3.33 -16.30
N TRP A 84 -9.66 2.17 -16.89
CA TRP A 84 -10.17 1.01 -16.14
C TRP A 84 -9.18 0.48 -15.08
N PRO A 85 -7.85 0.35 -15.34
CA PRO A 85 -6.94 -0.18 -14.32
C PRO A 85 -6.69 0.82 -13.18
N VAL A 86 -6.91 2.12 -13.40
CA VAL A 86 -6.78 3.15 -12.35
C VAL A 86 -7.83 2.92 -11.25
N ALA A 87 -9.07 2.64 -11.66
CA ALA A 87 -10.15 2.36 -10.73
C ALA A 87 -9.92 1.04 -9.96
N VAL A 88 -9.47 -0.01 -10.66
CA VAL A 88 -9.17 -1.31 -10.04
C VAL A 88 -8.03 -1.20 -9.02
N VAL A 89 -6.92 -0.57 -9.38
CA VAL A 89 -5.78 -0.39 -8.46
C VAL A 89 -6.21 0.44 -7.24
N SER A 90 -6.98 1.51 -7.45
CA SER A 90 -7.45 2.33 -6.33
C SER A 90 -8.39 1.56 -5.41
N TRP A 91 -9.27 0.73 -5.97
CA TRP A 91 -10.15 -0.13 -5.20
C TRP A 91 -9.37 -1.13 -4.34
N VAL A 92 -8.39 -1.83 -4.93
CA VAL A 92 -7.53 -2.77 -4.19
C VAL A 92 -6.80 -2.08 -3.04
N VAL A 93 -6.26 -0.88 -3.27
CA VAL A 93 -5.59 -0.11 -2.22
C VAL A 93 -6.57 0.30 -1.12
N TRP A 94 -7.78 0.75 -1.46
CA TRP A 94 -8.79 1.08 -0.46
C TRP A 94 -9.22 -0.13 0.37
N VAL A 95 -9.41 -1.29 -0.26
CA VAL A 95 -9.72 -2.55 0.44
C VAL A 95 -8.58 -2.93 1.37
N ALA A 96 -7.34 -2.84 0.93
CA ALA A 96 -6.17 -3.12 1.75
C ALA A 96 -6.06 -2.17 2.97
N VAL A 97 -6.36 -0.88 2.78
CA VAL A 97 -6.42 0.10 3.89
C VAL A 97 -7.48 -0.28 4.92
N GLY A 98 -8.69 -0.66 4.47
CA GLY A 98 -9.74 -1.10 5.38
C GLY A 98 -9.40 -2.39 6.11
N ALA A 99 -8.87 -3.39 5.39
CA ALA A 99 -8.40 -4.63 5.98
C ALA A 99 -7.30 -4.40 7.01
N ALA A 100 -6.34 -3.52 6.72
CA ALA A 100 -5.29 -3.14 7.67
C ALA A 100 -5.88 -2.47 8.92
N ALA A 101 -6.84 -1.55 8.76
CA ALA A 101 -7.50 -0.90 9.89
C ALA A 101 -8.21 -1.90 10.81
N LEU A 102 -8.88 -2.90 10.23
CA LEU A 102 -9.54 -3.98 10.97
C LEU A 102 -8.55 -4.90 11.68
N LEU A 103 -7.44 -5.26 11.02
CA LEU A 103 -6.38 -6.10 11.61
C LEU A 103 -5.64 -5.39 12.75
N LEU A 104 -5.57 -4.06 12.71
CA LEU A 104 -4.95 -3.23 13.75
C LEU A 104 -5.89 -2.86 14.88
N ARG A 105 -7.17 -3.21 14.78
CA ARG A 105 -8.13 -2.93 15.85
C ARG A 105 -7.69 -3.66 17.13
N PRO A 106 -7.63 -2.95 18.28
CA PRO A 106 -7.40 -3.58 19.56
C PRO A 106 -8.49 -4.63 19.81
N SER A 107 -8.10 -5.88 20.01
CA SER A 107 -9.03 -6.93 20.41
C SER A 107 -9.17 -6.90 21.93
N PRO A 108 -10.39 -6.76 22.49
CA PRO A 108 -10.58 -6.86 23.93
C PRO A 108 -10.32 -8.32 24.36
N GLY A 109 -9.20 -8.55 25.06
CA GLY A 109 -8.93 -9.82 25.75
C GLY A 109 -7.79 -10.69 25.22
N GLU A 110 -6.91 -10.20 24.34
CA GLU A 110 -5.68 -10.95 23.99
C GLU A 110 -4.51 -10.52 24.87
N ASP A 111 -4.15 -11.40 25.81
CA ASP A 111 -2.92 -11.30 26.60
C ASP A 111 -1.70 -11.44 25.70
N GLY A 112 -1.15 -10.30 25.28
CA GLY A 112 0.08 -10.19 24.51
C GLY A 112 -0.05 -10.56 23.02
N PRO A 113 0.95 -10.17 22.19
CA PRO A 113 0.92 -10.52 20.78
C PRO A 113 1.11 -12.02 20.62
N ALA A 114 0.10 -12.68 20.04
CA ALA A 114 0.09 -14.09 19.69
C ALA A 114 1.45 -14.50 19.06
N VAL A 115 1.98 -15.65 19.46
CA VAL A 115 3.31 -16.16 19.02
C VAL A 115 3.50 -16.04 17.50
N GLY A 116 2.45 -16.29 16.71
CA GLY A 116 2.45 -16.12 15.26
C GLY A 116 2.77 -14.69 14.78
N VAL A 117 2.29 -13.66 15.47
CA VAL A 117 2.59 -12.24 15.15
C VAL A 117 4.07 -11.95 15.36
N ARG A 118 4.65 -12.47 16.45
CA ARG A 118 6.08 -12.30 16.75
C ARG A 118 6.94 -12.99 15.69
N ILE A 119 6.62 -14.24 15.34
CA ILE A 119 7.34 -14.99 14.31
C ILE A 119 7.26 -14.26 12.96
N ALA A 120 6.08 -13.82 12.55
CA ALA A 120 5.90 -13.09 11.30
C ALA A 120 6.65 -11.74 11.30
N LEU A 121 6.71 -11.06 12.45
CA LEU A 121 7.42 -9.78 12.59
C LEU A 121 8.92 -9.97 12.42
N PHE A 122 9.51 -10.96 13.10
CA PHE A 122 10.92 -11.27 12.94
C PHE A 122 11.26 -11.73 11.52
N ALA A 123 10.38 -12.50 10.88
CA ALA A 123 10.54 -12.87 9.47
C ALA A 123 10.52 -11.63 8.55
N ALA A 124 9.59 -10.69 8.78
CA ALA A 124 9.55 -9.43 8.03
C ALA A 124 10.84 -8.61 8.21
N TRP A 125 11.33 -8.46 9.45
CA TRP A 125 12.59 -7.77 9.72
C TRP A 125 13.79 -8.46 9.06
N ALA A 126 13.83 -9.79 9.03
CA ALA A 126 14.88 -10.53 8.34
C ALA A 126 14.89 -10.25 6.83
N VAL A 127 13.71 -10.19 6.21
CA VAL A 127 13.55 -9.83 4.79
C VAL A 127 13.99 -8.39 4.53
N ASP A 128 13.57 -7.44 5.37
CA ASP A 128 13.98 -6.03 5.24
C ASP A 128 15.49 -5.84 5.42
N ALA A 129 16.09 -6.55 6.39
CA ALA A 129 17.53 -6.53 6.62
C ALA A 129 18.30 -7.11 5.41
N ALA A 130 17.84 -8.22 4.86
CA ALA A 130 18.42 -8.82 3.66
C ALA A 130 18.34 -7.86 2.45
N ALA A 131 17.19 -7.20 2.26
CA ALA A 131 17.00 -6.20 1.22
C ALA A 131 17.96 -4.99 1.41
N LEU A 132 18.12 -4.50 2.63
CA LEU A 132 19.08 -3.43 2.96
C LEU A 132 20.51 -3.83 2.63
N VAL A 133 20.95 -5.02 3.04
CA VAL A 133 22.30 -5.53 2.76
C VAL A 133 22.53 -5.63 1.25
N PHE A 134 21.55 -6.15 0.51
CA PHE A 134 21.62 -6.24 -0.96
C PHE A 134 21.75 -4.86 -1.62
N ILE A 135 20.92 -3.88 -1.21
CA ILE A 135 20.96 -2.53 -1.76
C ILE A 135 22.29 -1.84 -1.43
N LEU A 136 22.78 -1.97 -0.20
CA LEU A 136 24.08 -1.41 0.21
C LEU A 136 25.24 -2.04 -0.56
N GLY A 137 25.21 -3.36 -0.78
CA GLY A 137 26.17 -4.06 -1.64
C GLY A 137 26.13 -3.54 -3.08
N SER A 138 24.92 -3.34 -3.62
CA SER A 138 24.72 -2.78 -4.96
C SER A 138 25.24 -1.35 -5.07
N ILE A 139 25.07 -0.52 -4.03
CA ILE A 139 25.64 0.83 -3.96
C ILE A 139 27.17 0.78 -3.98
N ARG A 140 27.78 -0.13 -3.19
CA ARG A 140 29.25 -0.28 -3.13
C ARG A 140 29.87 -0.70 -4.46
N GLN A 141 29.14 -1.48 -5.27
CA GLN A 141 29.61 -1.96 -6.57
C GLN A 141 29.26 -1.01 -7.72
N ALA A 142 28.38 -0.03 -7.50
CA ALA A 142 27.94 0.88 -8.54
C ALA A 142 28.97 1.98 -8.81
N THR A 143 29.28 2.22 -10.09
CA THR A 143 30.02 3.41 -10.51
C THR A 143 29.23 4.69 -10.19
N PRO A 144 29.90 5.79 -9.76
CA PRO A 144 29.23 7.03 -9.39
C PRO A 144 28.32 7.56 -10.51
N GLY A 145 27.03 7.74 -10.20
CA GLY A 145 26.03 8.20 -11.15
C GLY A 145 24.64 8.34 -10.54
N GLY A 146 23.67 8.87 -11.30
CA GLY A 146 22.33 9.21 -10.82
C GLY A 146 21.55 8.05 -10.17
N ARG A 147 21.90 6.80 -10.49
CA ARG A 147 21.27 5.60 -9.92
C ARG A 147 21.58 5.43 -8.42
N VAL A 148 22.78 5.80 -7.98
CA VAL A 148 23.24 5.66 -6.59
C VAL A 148 22.41 6.54 -5.65
N GLY A 149 22.09 7.76 -6.06
CA GLY A 149 21.24 8.68 -5.28
C GLY A 149 19.82 8.14 -5.07
N SER A 150 19.27 7.39 -6.04
CA SER A 150 17.97 6.73 -5.88
C SER A 150 18.02 5.56 -4.91
N LEU A 151 19.12 4.79 -4.91
CA LEU A 151 19.29 3.66 -3.99
C LEU A 151 19.44 4.14 -2.54
N TRP A 152 20.14 5.25 -2.28
CA TRP A 152 20.21 5.84 -0.95
C TRP A 152 18.86 6.28 -0.39
N LYS A 153 17.96 6.81 -1.25
CA LYS A 153 16.58 7.11 -0.83
C LYS A 153 15.83 5.84 -0.43
N LEU A 154 16.03 4.75 -1.16
CA LEU A 154 15.42 3.46 -0.84
C LEU A 154 15.95 2.90 0.50
N VAL A 155 17.27 2.99 0.74
CA VAL A 155 17.89 2.65 2.03
C VAL A 155 17.24 3.44 3.17
N ALA A 156 17.12 4.76 3.03
CA ALA A 156 16.51 5.61 4.05
C ALA A 156 15.05 5.23 4.34
N VAL A 157 14.27 4.89 3.30
CA VAL A 157 12.89 4.45 3.47
C VAL A 157 12.81 3.13 4.22
N ILE A 158 13.59 2.11 3.82
CA ILE A 158 13.55 0.79 4.48
C ILE A 158 14.06 0.89 5.92
N ALA A 159 15.17 1.59 6.15
CA ALA A 159 15.70 1.81 7.49
C ALA A 159 14.69 2.56 8.39
N GLY A 160 13.99 3.57 7.85
CA GLY A 160 12.93 4.27 8.56
C GLY A 160 11.73 3.37 8.90
N LEU A 161 11.31 2.49 7.99
CA LEU A 161 10.24 1.52 8.21
C LEU A 161 10.61 0.50 9.29
N VAL A 162 11.83 -0.04 9.25
CA VAL A 162 12.34 -0.97 10.27
C VAL A 162 12.43 -0.27 11.62
N GLY A 163 13.01 0.93 11.69
CA GLY A 163 13.12 1.70 12.93
C GLY A 163 11.77 2.03 13.55
N ALA A 164 10.80 2.48 12.74
CA ALA A 164 9.43 2.72 13.20
C ALA A 164 8.73 1.42 13.65
N SER A 165 8.95 0.31 12.95
CA SER A 165 8.43 -1.01 13.32
C SER A 165 8.99 -1.48 14.67
N VAL A 166 10.30 -1.32 14.90
CA VAL A 166 10.95 -1.62 16.19
C VAL A 166 10.36 -0.74 17.30
N ALA A 167 10.20 0.56 17.07
CA ALA A 167 9.59 1.46 18.05
C ALA A 167 8.16 1.06 18.41
N LEU A 168 7.36 0.65 17.42
CA LEU A 168 6.00 0.13 17.64
C LEU A 168 6.02 -1.19 18.42
N HIS A 169 6.96 -2.09 18.14
CA HIS A 169 7.09 -3.34 18.89
C HIS A 169 7.44 -3.11 20.36
N LEU A 170 8.35 -2.17 20.64
CA LEU A 170 8.74 -1.78 22.00
C LEU A 170 7.61 -1.09 22.78
N GLY A 171 6.65 -0.48 22.07
CA GLY A 171 5.42 0.07 22.66
C GLY A 171 4.28 -0.94 22.75
N ASP A 172 4.56 -2.25 22.69
CA ASP A 172 3.59 -3.35 22.70
C ASP A 172 2.59 -3.39 21.53
N LEU A 173 2.81 -2.58 20.50
CA LEU A 173 1.99 -2.53 19.28
C LEU A 173 2.52 -3.48 18.19
N SER A 174 2.77 -4.74 18.55
CA SER A 174 3.44 -5.72 17.67
C SER A 174 2.69 -6.02 16.35
N ARG A 175 1.35 -5.89 16.34
CA ARG A 175 0.55 -6.01 15.10
C ARG A 175 0.79 -4.83 14.15
N ALA A 176 0.88 -3.62 14.70
CA ALA A 176 1.22 -2.42 13.93
C ALA A 176 2.66 -2.49 13.41
N ALA A 177 3.58 -2.96 14.25
CA ALA A 177 4.96 -3.22 13.86
C ALA A 177 5.03 -4.20 12.67
N LEU A 178 4.26 -5.30 12.72
CA LEU A 178 4.21 -6.31 11.67
C LEU A 178 3.63 -5.76 10.36
N LEU A 179 2.52 -5.02 10.40
CA LEU A 179 1.97 -4.45 9.17
C LEU A 179 2.89 -3.39 8.56
N LEU A 180 3.61 -2.63 9.38
CA LEU A 180 4.53 -1.61 8.91
C LEU A 180 5.78 -2.22 8.26
N ALA A 181 6.40 -3.22 8.90
CA ALA A 181 7.57 -3.91 8.36
C ALA A 181 7.20 -4.89 7.24
N GLY A 182 6.22 -5.76 7.47
CA GLY A 182 5.84 -6.82 6.54
C GLY A 182 4.97 -6.37 5.38
N GLY A 183 4.24 -5.25 5.49
CA GLY A 183 3.30 -4.79 4.47
C GLY A 183 3.96 -4.48 3.12
N PRO A 184 4.91 -3.53 3.04
CA PRO A 184 5.56 -3.17 1.78
C PRO A 184 6.32 -4.35 1.13
N PRO A 185 7.13 -5.15 1.84
CA PRO A 185 7.80 -6.32 1.27
C PRO A 185 6.82 -7.39 0.80
N ALA A 186 5.76 -7.69 1.55
CA ALA A 186 4.77 -8.68 1.14
C ALA A 186 4.07 -8.27 -0.16
N VAL A 187 3.71 -6.99 -0.31
CA VAL A 187 3.13 -6.48 -1.56
C VAL A 187 4.13 -6.63 -2.72
N LEU A 188 5.40 -6.30 -2.51
CA LEU A 188 6.43 -6.44 -3.54
C LEU A 188 6.67 -7.91 -3.92
N ILE A 189 6.74 -8.81 -2.94
CA ILE A 189 6.90 -10.25 -3.16
C ILE A 189 5.72 -10.81 -3.94
N VAL A 190 4.48 -10.46 -3.56
CA VAL A 190 3.27 -10.91 -4.26
C VAL A 190 3.27 -10.38 -5.70
N ILE A 191 3.59 -9.10 -5.93
CA ILE A 191 3.67 -8.54 -7.28
C ILE A 191 4.75 -9.25 -8.11
N ALA A 192 5.93 -9.47 -7.54
CA ALA A 192 7.03 -10.16 -8.20
C ALA A 192 6.66 -11.62 -8.54
N ALA A 193 6.05 -12.34 -7.59
CA ALA A 193 5.60 -13.72 -7.78
C ALA A 193 4.50 -13.81 -8.85
N LEU A 194 3.53 -12.88 -8.84
CA LEU A 194 2.49 -12.80 -9.87
C LEU A 194 3.10 -12.49 -11.25
N PHE A 195 4.07 -11.58 -11.32
CA PHE A 195 4.76 -11.25 -12.57
C PHE A 195 5.54 -12.45 -13.12
N VAL A 196 6.32 -13.14 -12.27
CA VAL A 196 7.06 -14.35 -12.63
C VAL A 196 6.09 -15.46 -13.05
N GLY A 197 5.00 -15.66 -12.31
CA GLY A 197 3.96 -16.65 -12.64
C GLY A 197 3.28 -16.35 -13.98
N LEU A 198 2.99 -15.08 -14.26
CA LEU A 198 2.45 -14.65 -15.55
C LEU A 198 3.45 -14.90 -16.68
N MET A 199 4.72 -14.55 -16.49
CA MET A 199 5.78 -14.81 -17.47
C MET A 199 5.96 -16.31 -17.73
N MET A 200 5.89 -17.15 -16.70
CA MET A 200 6.01 -18.60 -16.85
C MET A 200 4.80 -19.25 -17.53
N THR A 201 3.59 -18.73 -17.31
CA THR A 201 2.35 -19.29 -17.88
C THR A 201 2.06 -18.76 -19.28
N VAL A 202 2.10 -17.43 -19.45
CA VAL A 202 1.84 -16.77 -20.74
C VAL A 202 3.06 -16.88 -21.64
N GLY A 203 4.29 -16.75 -21.12
CA GLY A 203 5.51 -16.88 -21.92
C GLY A 203 5.80 -18.31 -22.40
N ARG A 204 5.30 -19.36 -21.70
CA ARG A 204 5.34 -20.73 -22.24
C ARG A 204 4.42 -20.93 -23.44
N ASN A 205 3.27 -20.25 -23.45
CA ASN A 205 2.23 -20.43 -24.46
C ASN A 205 2.36 -19.44 -25.62
N ALA A 206 2.85 -18.24 -25.35
CA ALA A 206 3.30 -17.30 -26.35
C ALA A 206 4.72 -17.72 -26.74
N ARG A 207 4.86 -18.64 -27.70
CA ARG A 207 6.13 -18.79 -28.42
C ARG A 207 6.28 -17.52 -29.25
N TRP A 208 7.02 -16.53 -28.72
CA TRP A 208 7.49 -15.39 -29.50
C TRP A 208 8.61 -15.91 -30.42
N ASN A 209 8.21 -16.62 -31.48
CA ASN A 209 9.02 -16.74 -32.68
C ASN A 209 8.66 -15.58 -33.61
#